data_AF-R1D7E6-F1
#
_entry.id   AF-R1D7E6-F1
#
_cell.length_a   1.000
_cell.length_b   1.000
_cell.length_c   1.000
_cell.angle_alpha   90.00
_cell.angle_beta   90.00
_cell.angle_gamma   90.00
#
_symmetry.space_group_name_H-M   'P 1'
#
loop_
_entity.id
_entity.type
_entity.pdbx_description
1 polymer ?
#
loop_
_entity_poly.entity_id
_entity_poly.type
_entity_poly.pdbx_seq_one_letter_code
_entity_poly.pdbx_strand_id
1 'polypeptide(L)'
;MSTLDSKYCAFTPSKQPVLPPGGFAPLDAAEGAGFAASRWAAHCAAASQLQAETDAALDALNLSAFREIGLFLQSGTRRLQLAWAGSARDAPPGGPRRLPPYTELPAAVVHTATADRSLQLRQLLRHVVTNVSPHVAVLRARECPNLTAAIRSLVSQLLGPNVNTAPACAFDLAVLAGWHADVAARRASGR
;
A
#
# COMPACT_ATOMS: atom_id res chain seq x y z
N MET A 1 -7.72 5.24 -33.43
CA MET A 1 -7.06 6.54 -33.19
C MET A 1 -8.15 7.52 -32.83
N SER A 2 -8.38 7.73 -31.53
CA SER A 2 -9.48 8.54 -31.02
C SER A 2 -8.92 9.60 -30.08
N THR A 3 -9.27 10.83 -30.40
CA THR A 3 -8.92 12.09 -29.75
C THR A 3 -9.48 12.14 -28.33
N LEU A 4 -8.61 12.34 -27.35
CA LEU A 4 -8.99 12.67 -25.97
C LEU A 4 -9.10 14.19 -25.84
N ASP A 5 -10.32 14.63 -25.56
CA ASP A 5 -10.68 15.96 -25.07
C ASP A 5 -9.83 16.33 -23.84
N SER A 6 -8.97 17.33 -24.00
CA SER A 6 -8.27 18.00 -22.91
C SER A 6 -8.99 19.32 -22.62
N LYS A 7 -10.07 19.24 -21.86
CA LYS A 7 -10.67 20.38 -21.15
C LYS A 7 -10.19 20.32 -19.70
N TYR A 8 -9.95 21.51 -19.13
CA TYR A 8 -9.45 21.81 -17.78
C TYR A 8 -7.94 22.04 -17.67
N CYS A 9 -7.52 23.27 -17.98
CA CYS A 9 -7.08 24.26 -16.97
C CYS A 9 -6.55 25.52 -17.67
N ALA A 10 -7.46 26.39 -18.11
CA ALA A 10 -7.13 27.78 -18.34
C ALA A 10 -7.02 28.45 -16.96
N PHE A 11 -5.80 28.52 -16.42
CA PHE A 11 -5.54 29.23 -15.17
C PHE A 11 -5.31 30.71 -15.51
N THR A 12 -6.36 31.52 -15.39
CA THR A 12 -6.26 32.99 -15.41
C THR A 12 -5.53 33.46 -14.15
N PRO A 13 -4.43 34.22 -14.23
CA PRO A 13 -3.70 34.67 -13.06
C PRO A 13 -4.38 35.92 -12.49
N SER A 14 -5.46 35.75 -11.72
CA SER A 14 -6.17 36.89 -11.07
C SER A 14 -5.84 37.05 -9.59
N LYS A 15 -4.85 36.33 -9.05
CA LYS A 15 -4.39 36.55 -7.68
C LYS A 15 -2.87 36.69 -7.67
N GLN A 16 -2.43 37.88 -7.30
CA GLN A 16 -1.02 38.15 -7.01
C GLN A 16 -0.51 37.09 -6.01
N PRO A 17 0.67 36.50 -6.26
CA PRO A 17 1.29 35.60 -5.30
C PRO A 17 1.58 36.41 -4.02
N VAL A 18 1.02 35.97 -2.90
CA VAL A 18 1.36 36.50 -1.59
C VAL A 18 2.83 36.15 -1.34
N LEU A 19 3.70 37.15 -1.47
CA LEU A 19 5.13 37.02 -1.19
C LEU A 19 5.34 36.71 0.30
N PRO A 20 6.27 35.81 0.66
CA PRO A 20 6.67 35.60 2.05
C PRO A 20 7.21 36.92 2.65
N PRO A 21 7.00 37.17 3.96
CA PRO A 21 7.45 38.39 4.61
C PRO A 21 8.98 38.34 4.80
N GLY A 22 9.70 38.76 3.77
CA GLY A 22 11.14 38.66 3.67
C GLY A 22 11.59 39.00 2.25
N GLY A 23 11.54 40.30 1.95
CA GLY A 23 11.80 40.96 0.67
C GLY A 23 12.56 40.20 -0.41
N PHE A 24 11.88 39.94 -1.52
CA PHE A 24 12.54 39.90 -2.82
C PHE A 24 12.28 41.24 -3.49
N ALA A 25 13.36 42.00 -3.73
CA ALA A 25 13.28 43.23 -4.50
C ALA A 25 12.65 42.96 -5.87
N PRO A 26 11.75 43.84 -6.36
CA PRO A 26 11.15 43.68 -7.67
C PRO A 26 12.24 43.77 -8.74
N LEU A 27 12.30 42.75 -9.61
CA LEU A 27 13.21 42.72 -10.76
C LEU A 27 12.67 43.61 -11.88
N ASP A 28 13.56 44.36 -12.53
CA ASP A 28 13.23 45.14 -13.72
C ASP A 28 12.67 44.23 -14.83
N ALA A 29 11.57 44.69 -15.45
CA ALA A 29 10.72 43.89 -16.32
C ALA A 29 11.40 43.38 -17.62
N ALA A 30 12.59 43.88 -17.96
CA ALA A 30 13.32 43.52 -19.17
C ALA A 30 14.31 42.34 -19.00
N GLU A 31 14.80 42.08 -17.78
CA GLU A 31 15.72 40.96 -17.47
C GLU A 31 15.05 39.86 -16.61
N GLY A 32 13.80 40.10 -16.17
CA GLY A 32 13.18 39.35 -15.08
C GLY A 32 12.66 37.95 -15.39
N ALA A 33 12.28 37.64 -16.64
CA ALA A 33 11.58 36.37 -16.93
C ALA A 33 12.51 35.14 -16.87
N GLY A 34 13.69 35.22 -17.51
CA GLY A 34 14.68 34.14 -17.50
C GLY A 34 15.28 33.93 -16.10
N PHE A 35 15.57 35.02 -15.39
CA PHE A 35 16.08 34.96 -14.03
C PHE A 35 15.02 34.43 -13.03
N ALA A 36 13.75 34.83 -13.15
CA ALA A 36 12.66 34.30 -12.33
C ALA A 36 12.40 32.81 -12.60
N ALA A 37 12.45 32.38 -13.87
CA ALA A 37 12.32 30.97 -14.24
C ALA A 37 13.46 30.12 -13.65
N SER A 38 14.71 30.60 -13.76
CA SER A 38 15.88 29.93 -13.16
C SER A 38 15.80 29.87 -11.64
N ARG A 39 15.34 30.93 -10.98
CA ARG A 39 15.13 30.94 -9.52
C ARG A 39 14.02 29.98 -9.08
N TRP A 40 12.92 29.92 -9.82
CA TRP A 40 11.85 28.98 -9.54
C TRP A 40 12.31 27.54 -9.74
N ALA A 41 13.06 27.26 -10.81
CA ALA A 41 13.65 25.95 -11.05
C ALA A 41 14.61 25.53 -9.92
N ALA A 42 15.49 26.44 -9.48
CA ALA A 42 16.39 26.21 -8.35
C ALA A 42 15.63 25.96 -7.04
N HIS A 43 14.57 26.73 -6.78
CA HIS A 43 13.69 26.51 -5.63
C HIS A 43 13.03 25.13 -5.67
N CYS A 44 12.45 24.73 -6.81
CA CYS A 44 11.83 23.42 -6.97
C CYS A 44 12.83 22.28 -6.77
N ALA A 45 14.03 22.40 -7.31
CA ALA A 45 15.10 21.41 -7.12
C ALA A 45 15.49 21.29 -5.64
N ALA A 46 15.74 22.40 -4.96
CA ALA A 46 16.07 22.42 -3.54
C ALA A 46 14.94 21.86 -2.68
N ALA A 47 13.69 22.23 -2.96
CA ALA A 47 12.52 21.72 -2.26
C ALA A 47 12.36 20.20 -2.46
N SER A 48 12.54 19.69 -3.68
CA SER A 48 12.49 18.25 -3.95
C SER A 48 13.60 17.47 -3.24
N GLN A 49 14.79 18.06 -3.13
CA GLN A 49 15.92 17.44 -2.43
C GLN A 49 15.65 17.37 -0.93
N LEU A 50 15.21 18.47 -0.32
CA LEU A 50 14.82 18.51 1.10
C LEU A 50 13.68 17.54 1.41
N GLN A 51 12.70 17.42 0.51
CA GLN A 51 11.63 16.45 0.66
C GLN A 51 12.17 15.02 0.64
N ALA A 52 13.05 14.69 -0.31
CA ALA A 52 13.66 13.36 -0.40
C ALA A 52 14.54 13.02 0.82
N GLU A 53 15.31 13.98 1.34
CA GLU A 53 16.09 13.82 2.56
C GLU A 53 15.19 13.60 3.79
N THR A 54 14.09 14.35 3.88
CA THR A 54 13.10 14.19 4.95
C THR A 54 12.43 12.81 4.89
N ASP A 55 11.99 12.39 3.70
CA ASP A 55 11.37 11.08 3.49
C ASP A 55 12.35 9.94 3.84
N ALA A 56 13.62 10.06 3.46
CA ALA A 56 14.67 9.09 3.80
C ALA A 56 14.95 9.03 5.32
N ALA A 57 14.98 10.18 5.99
CA ALA A 57 15.13 10.24 7.44
C ALA A 57 13.94 9.59 8.17
N LEU A 58 12.71 9.85 7.70
CA LEU A 58 11.50 9.22 8.23
C LEU A 58 11.49 7.71 8.00
N ASP A 59 11.88 7.25 6.81
CA ASP A 59 12.05 5.82 6.50
C ASP A 59 13.05 5.17 7.45
N ALA A 60 14.20 5.80 7.69
CA ALA A 60 15.24 5.29 8.57
C ALA A 60 14.77 5.18 10.03
N LEU A 61 14.03 6.18 10.53
CA LEU A 61 13.47 6.16 11.89
C LEU A 61 12.45 5.03 12.09
N ASN A 62 11.63 4.75 11.08
CA ASN A 62 10.58 3.73 11.17
C ASN A 62 11.08 2.31 10.86
N LEU A 63 12.27 2.17 10.28
CA LEU A 63 12.78 0.89 9.76
C LEU A 63 12.90 -0.20 10.82
N SER A 64 13.31 0.14 12.05
CA SER A 64 13.43 -0.83 13.14
C SER A 64 12.07 -1.44 13.49
N ALA A 65 11.06 -0.60 13.71
CA ALA A 65 9.69 -1.02 13.99
C ALA A 65 9.09 -1.84 12.83
N PHE A 66 9.35 -1.44 11.57
CA PHE A 66 8.89 -2.20 10.41
C PHE A 66 9.53 -3.58 10.31
N ARG A 67 10.83 -3.70 10.64
CA ARG A 67 11.51 -5.00 10.71
C ARG A 67 10.92 -5.89 11.79
N GLU A 68 10.62 -5.36 12.97
CA GLU A 68 9.97 -6.10 14.05
C GLU A 68 8.60 -6.63 13.63
N ILE A 69 7.77 -5.79 13.00
CA ILE A 69 6.48 -6.22 12.43
C ILE A 69 6.69 -7.31 11.38
N GLY A 70 7.69 -7.15 10.49
CA GLY A 70 8.01 -8.15 9.49
C GLY A 70 8.38 -9.50 10.09
N LEU A 71 9.26 -9.51 11.09
CA LEU A 71 9.66 -10.72 11.83
C LEU A 71 8.47 -11.35 12.56
N PHE A 72 7.61 -10.54 13.19
CA PHE A 72 6.39 -11.02 13.83
C PHE A 72 5.49 -11.75 12.83
N LEU A 73 5.19 -11.14 11.68
CA LEU A 73 4.34 -11.72 10.64
C LEU A 73 4.92 -13.02 10.06
N GLN A 74 6.23 -13.05 9.78
CA GLN A 74 6.91 -14.24 9.29
C GLN A 74 6.86 -15.37 10.33
N SER A 75 7.13 -15.05 11.61
CA SER A 75 7.07 -16.03 12.69
C SER A 75 5.65 -16.59 12.88
N GLY A 76 4.62 -15.74 12.83
CA GLY A 76 3.22 -16.12 12.92
C GLY A 76 2.81 -17.03 11.76
N THR A 77 3.19 -16.66 10.54
CA THR A 77 2.94 -17.46 9.33
C THR A 77 3.60 -18.84 9.44
N ARG A 78 4.84 -18.91 9.93
CA ARG A 78 5.54 -20.19 10.13
C ARG A 78 4.82 -21.08 11.15
N ARG A 79 4.37 -20.52 12.28
CA ARG A 79 3.59 -21.28 13.28
C ARG A 79 2.30 -21.85 12.70
N LEU A 80 1.58 -21.04 11.92
CA LEU A 80 0.36 -21.48 11.23
C LEU A 80 0.62 -22.63 10.25
N GLN A 81 1.66 -22.50 9.43
CA GLN A 81 2.05 -23.53 8.47
C GLN A 81 2.39 -24.86 9.18
N LEU A 82 3.11 -24.79 10.31
CA LEU A 82 3.45 -25.97 11.10
C LEU A 82 2.21 -26.62 11.74
N ALA A 83 1.30 -25.83 12.30
CA ALA A 83 0.05 -26.33 12.87
C ALA A 83 -0.81 -27.03 11.80
N TRP A 84 -0.89 -26.46 10.60
CA TRP A 84 -1.62 -27.05 9.48
C TRP A 84 -0.95 -28.30 8.92
N ALA A 85 0.39 -28.32 8.84
CA ALA A 85 1.15 -29.49 8.41
C ALA A 85 1.01 -30.66 9.39
N GLY A 86 1.06 -30.38 10.71
CA GLY A 86 0.82 -31.38 11.76
C GLY A 86 -0.58 -31.98 11.67
N SER A 87 -1.60 -31.14 11.53
CA SER A 87 -2.99 -31.57 11.39
C SER A 87 -3.25 -32.42 10.13
N ALA A 88 -2.50 -32.17 9.04
CA ALA A 88 -2.56 -32.99 7.84
C ALA A 88 -1.86 -34.36 7.99
N ARG A 89 -0.87 -34.47 8.87
CA ARG A 89 -0.13 -35.71 9.13
C ARG A 89 -0.91 -36.69 10.01
N ASP A 90 -1.75 -36.16 10.90
CA ASP A 90 -2.62 -36.95 11.78
C ASP A 90 -3.93 -37.39 11.09
N ALA A 91 -4.15 -36.99 9.83
CA ALA A 91 -5.28 -37.45 9.03
C ALA A 91 -4.98 -38.83 8.41
N PRO A 92 -5.88 -39.83 8.53
CA PRO A 92 -5.70 -41.13 7.87
C PRO A 92 -5.60 -40.95 6.34
N PRO A 93 -4.87 -41.84 5.62
CA PRO A 93 -4.76 -41.78 4.16
C PRO A 93 -6.15 -41.80 3.50
N GLY A 94 -6.46 -40.77 2.72
CA GLY A 94 -7.77 -40.63 2.06
C GLY A 94 -8.89 -40.02 2.92
N GLY A 95 -8.62 -39.71 4.19
CA GLY A 95 -9.56 -39.00 5.06
C GLY A 95 -9.57 -37.49 4.78
N PRO A 96 -10.68 -36.79 5.09
CA PRO A 96 -10.71 -35.33 5.03
C PRO A 96 -9.65 -34.77 5.97
N ARG A 97 -8.83 -33.83 5.49
CA ARG A 97 -7.87 -33.08 6.33
C ARG A 97 -8.65 -32.48 7.51
N ARG A 98 -8.38 -32.96 8.72
CA ARG A 98 -8.86 -32.28 9.93
C ARG A 98 -8.14 -30.95 9.99
N LEU A 99 -8.89 -29.86 9.90
CA LEU A 99 -8.36 -28.53 10.22
C LEU A 99 -8.12 -28.48 11.73
N PRO A 100 -7.08 -27.79 12.21
CA PRO A 100 -6.93 -27.59 13.65
C PRO A 100 -8.18 -26.88 14.18
N PRO A 101 -8.80 -27.38 15.27
CA PRO A 101 -10.09 -26.88 15.74
C PRO A 101 -10.05 -25.42 16.20
N TYR A 102 -8.88 -24.92 16.60
CA TYR A 102 -8.65 -23.51 16.94
C TYR A 102 -7.30 -23.08 16.38
N THR A 103 -7.33 -22.16 15.42
CA THR A 103 -6.14 -21.52 14.89
C THR A 103 -6.28 -20.02 15.13
N GLU A 104 -5.51 -19.49 16.08
CA GLU A 104 -5.48 -18.06 16.35
C GLU A 104 -4.82 -17.30 15.19
N LEU A 105 -5.43 -16.19 14.77
CA LEU A 105 -4.83 -15.31 13.77
C LEU A 105 -3.80 -14.41 14.46
N PRO A 106 -2.53 -14.39 14.01
CA PRO A 106 -1.53 -13.49 14.57
C PRO A 106 -1.94 -12.05 14.30
N ALA A 107 -2.18 -11.29 15.36
CA ALA A 107 -2.57 -9.89 15.31
C ALA A 107 -1.52 -9.03 16.02
N ALA A 108 -1.25 -7.86 15.46
CA ALA A 108 -0.38 -6.85 16.04
C ALA A 108 -1.12 -5.52 16.11
N VAL A 109 -0.98 -4.82 17.24
CA VAL A 109 -1.49 -3.46 17.42
C VAL A 109 -0.33 -2.50 17.22
N VAL A 110 -0.46 -1.61 16.24
CA VAL A 110 0.58 -0.62 15.92
C VAL A 110 0.13 0.74 16.45
N HIS A 111 0.82 1.22 17.47
CA HIS A 111 0.57 2.56 18.02
C HIS A 111 1.23 3.60 17.13
N THR A 112 0.42 4.43 16.46
CA THR A 112 0.89 5.51 15.58
C THR A 112 0.50 6.88 16.14
N ALA A 113 1.45 7.81 16.14
CA ALA A 113 1.19 9.21 16.44
C ALA A 113 0.23 9.81 15.40
N THR A 114 -0.54 10.83 15.78
CA THR A 114 -1.66 11.36 14.98
C THR A 114 -1.22 12.12 13.73
N ALA A 115 0.00 12.66 13.67
CA ALA A 115 0.39 13.62 12.64
C ALA A 115 0.59 13.03 11.23
N ASP A 116 1.08 11.79 11.08
CA ASP A 116 1.53 11.29 9.75
C ASP A 116 1.15 9.83 9.44
N ARG A 117 -0.02 9.39 9.93
CA ARG A 117 -0.47 7.99 9.81
C ARG A 117 -0.50 7.47 8.37
N SER A 118 -0.85 8.32 7.41
CA SER A 118 -0.97 7.92 6.00
C SER A 118 0.39 7.68 5.34
N LEU A 119 1.43 8.40 5.76
CA LEU A 119 2.80 8.21 5.28
C LEU A 119 3.41 6.97 5.92
N GLN A 120 3.30 6.83 7.25
CA GLN A 120 3.78 5.64 7.96
C GLN A 120 3.13 4.35 7.45
N LEU A 121 1.81 4.38 7.19
CA LEU A 121 1.11 3.23 6.63
C LEU A 121 1.63 2.89 5.22
N ARG A 122 1.88 3.87 4.36
CA ARG A 122 2.44 3.64 3.02
C ARG A 122 3.84 3.01 3.09
N GLN A 123 4.70 3.53 3.97
CA GLN A 123 6.04 2.98 4.17
C GLN A 123 5.99 1.54 4.70
N LEU A 124 5.13 1.27 5.68
CA LEU A 124 4.90 -0.07 6.22
C LEU A 124 4.41 -1.04 5.13
N LEU A 125 3.41 -0.63 4.34
CA LEU A 125 2.89 -1.46 3.25
C LEU A 125 3.97 -1.79 2.23
N ARG A 126 4.77 -0.79 1.83
CA ARG A 126 5.91 -1.01 0.94
C ARG A 126 6.87 -2.04 1.53
N HIS A 127 7.22 -1.90 2.80
CA HIS A 127 8.12 -2.82 3.49
C HIS A 127 7.57 -4.26 3.58
N VAL A 128 6.29 -4.42 3.91
CA VAL A 128 5.63 -5.73 4.02
C VAL A 128 5.51 -6.40 2.65
N VAL A 129 5.14 -5.65 1.62
CA VAL A 129 5.03 -6.17 0.24
C VAL A 129 6.37 -6.68 -0.27
N THR A 130 7.46 -5.96 0.02
CA THR A 130 8.80 -6.36 -0.45
C THR A 130 9.43 -7.49 0.35
N ASN A 131 9.21 -7.55 1.68
CA ASN A 131 9.97 -8.45 2.56
C ASN A 131 9.16 -9.60 3.17
N VAL A 132 7.83 -9.55 3.15
CA VAL A 132 6.97 -10.52 3.85
C VAL A 132 6.03 -11.24 2.90
N SER A 133 5.15 -10.51 2.23
CA SER A 133 4.14 -11.10 1.34
C SER A 133 3.69 -10.10 0.29
N PRO A 134 3.61 -10.48 -0.99
CA PRO A 134 3.09 -9.61 -2.05
C PRO A 134 1.58 -9.40 -1.95
N HIS A 135 0.87 -10.17 -1.13
CA HIS A 135 -0.58 -10.11 -0.98
C HIS A 135 -0.95 -9.37 0.30
N VAL A 136 -1.21 -8.07 0.17
CA VAL A 136 -1.57 -7.19 1.28
C VAL A 136 -2.83 -6.41 0.89
N ALA A 137 -3.78 -6.31 1.83
CA ALA A 137 -4.99 -5.53 1.67
C ALA A 137 -5.13 -4.51 2.79
N VAL A 138 -5.68 -3.35 2.46
CA VAL A 138 -5.88 -2.23 3.38
C VAL A 138 -7.37 -1.92 3.43
N LEU A 139 -7.98 -2.16 4.58
CA LEU A 139 -9.37 -1.85 4.81
C LEU A 139 -9.49 -0.53 5.56
N ARG A 140 -10.09 0.47 4.92
CA ARG A 140 -10.39 1.75 5.57
C ARG A 140 -11.82 1.73 6.07
N ALA A 141 -12.03 2.20 7.30
CA ALA A 141 -13.36 2.26 7.90
C ALA A 141 -14.38 3.01 7.02
N ARG A 142 -13.95 4.06 6.32
CA ARG A 142 -14.81 4.85 5.41
C ARG A 142 -15.30 4.07 4.19
N GLU A 143 -14.55 3.05 3.77
CA GLU A 143 -14.84 2.23 2.58
C GLU A 143 -15.62 0.95 2.95
N CYS A 144 -15.77 0.67 4.25
CA CYS A 144 -16.33 -0.57 4.78
C CYS A 144 -17.52 -0.27 5.71
N PRO A 145 -18.68 0.21 5.19
CA PRO A 145 -19.85 0.53 6.02
C PRO A 145 -20.52 -0.69 6.64
N ASN A 146 -20.31 -1.87 6.07
CA ASN A 146 -20.82 -3.15 6.58
C ASN A 146 -19.85 -4.29 6.27
N LEU A 147 -20.08 -5.47 6.87
CA LEU A 147 -19.24 -6.64 6.72
C LEU A 147 -19.12 -7.09 5.26
N THR A 148 -20.21 -7.07 4.50
CA THR A 148 -20.21 -7.48 3.10
C THR A 148 -19.32 -6.58 2.24
N ALA A 149 -19.34 -5.26 2.48
CA ALA A 149 -18.47 -4.30 1.81
C ALA A 149 -16.99 -4.52 2.20
N ALA A 150 -16.73 -4.83 3.48
CA ALA A 150 -15.39 -5.15 3.96
C ALA A 150 -14.82 -6.41 3.29
N ILE A 151 -15.61 -7.49 3.21
CA ILE A 151 -15.22 -8.75 2.55
C ILE A 151 -14.97 -8.50 1.06
N ARG A 152 -15.89 -7.79 0.38
CA ARG A 152 -15.73 -7.47 -1.04
C ARG A 152 -14.45 -6.66 -1.30
N SER A 153 -14.21 -5.63 -0.49
CA SER A 153 -12.99 -4.81 -0.59
C SER A 153 -11.74 -5.66 -0.37
N LEU A 154 -11.73 -6.48 0.69
CA LEU A 154 -10.63 -7.39 1.00
C LEU A 154 -10.31 -8.32 -0.17
N VAL A 155 -11.31 -9.05 -0.68
CA VAL A 155 -11.13 -10.03 -1.75
C VAL A 155 -10.67 -9.34 -3.03
N SER A 156 -11.27 -8.21 -3.39
CA SER A 156 -10.88 -7.46 -4.59
C SER A 156 -9.42 -6.97 -4.55
N GLN A 157 -8.96 -6.50 -3.39
CA GLN A 157 -7.57 -6.06 -3.22
C GLN A 157 -6.57 -7.22 -3.26
N LEU A 158 -6.91 -8.37 -2.66
CA LEU A 158 -6.02 -9.54 -2.61
C LEU A 158 -5.89 -10.27 -3.95
N LEU A 159 -6.97 -10.33 -4.73
CA LEU A 159 -6.95 -10.88 -6.09
C LEU A 159 -6.09 -10.01 -7.03
N GLY A 160 -6.03 -8.71 -6.76
CA GLY A 160 -5.26 -7.75 -7.54
C GLY A 160 -5.90 -7.40 -8.89
N PRO A 161 -5.33 -6.42 -9.62
CA PRO A 161 -5.93 -5.86 -10.83
C PRO A 161 -5.94 -6.83 -12.03
N ASN A 162 -5.19 -7.93 -11.96
CA ASN A 162 -5.00 -8.86 -13.07
C ASN A 162 -6.02 -10.00 -13.10
N VAL A 163 -6.90 -10.09 -12.10
CA VAL A 163 -7.94 -11.10 -12.06
C VAL A 163 -9.16 -10.56 -12.80
N ASN A 164 -9.34 -11.01 -14.04
CA ASN A 164 -10.56 -10.78 -14.82
C ASN A 164 -11.72 -11.52 -14.15
N THR A 165 -12.34 -10.90 -13.15
CA THR A 165 -13.58 -11.42 -12.58
C THR A 165 -14.73 -11.12 -13.53
N ALA A 166 -15.52 -12.14 -13.86
CA ALA A 166 -16.73 -11.95 -14.64
C ALA A 166 -17.65 -10.92 -13.93
N PRO A 167 -18.28 -10.00 -14.68
CA PRO A 167 -19.28 -9.11 -14.10
C PRO A 167 -20.42 -9.99 -13.55
N ALA A 168 -20.75 -9.84 -12.26
CA ALA A 168 -21.66 -10.66 -11.44
C ALA A 168 -21.02 -11.75 -10.55
N CYS A 169 -19.70 -11.91 -10.52
CA CYS A 169 -19.08 -12.81 -9.54
C CYS A 169 -19.24 -12.26 -8.10
N ALA A 170 -19.73 -13.09 -7.18
CA ALA A 170 -19.77 -12.74 -5.77
C ALA A 170 -18.35 -12.73 -5.20
N PHE A 171 -17.86 -11.57 -4.77
CA PHE A 171 -16.60 -11.46 -4.05
C PHE A 171 -16.78 -11.93 -2.61
N ASP A 172 -16.63 -13.23 -2.40
CA ASP A 172 -16.69 -13.88 -1.11
C ASP A 172 -15.36 -14.57 -0.73
N LEU A 173 -15.31 -15.11 0.48
CA LEU A 173 -14.12 -15.82 0.97
C LEU A 173 -13.92 -17.17 0.28
N ALA A 174 -14.95 -17.76 -0.33
CA ALA A 174 -14.83 -19.01 -1.05
C ALA A 174 -14.04 -18.82 -2.36
N VAL A 175 -14.30 -17.73 -3.08
CA VAL A 175 -13.52 -17.32 -4.25
C VAL A 175 -12.06 -17.09 -3.88
N LEU A 176 -11.80 -16.41 -2.76
CA LEU A 176 -10.43 -16.19 -2.28
C LEU A 176 -9.71 -17.50 -1.93
N ALA A 177 -10.41 -18.44 -1.27
CA ALA A 177 -9.87 -19.75 -0.94
C ALA A 177 -9.53 -20.58 -2.19
N GLY A 178 -10.43 -20.57 -3.19
CA GLY A 178 -10.21 -21.24 -4.47
C GLY A 178 -9.03 -20.64 -5.23
N TRP A 179 -8.94 -19.31 -5.32
CA TRP A 179 -7.82 -18.62 -5.94
C TRP A 179 -6.49 -18.94 -5.24
N HIS A 180 -6.47 -18.94 -3.90
CA HIS A 180 -5.27 -19.27 -3.14
C HIS A 180 -4.81 -20.71 -3.39
N ALA A 181 -5.74 -21.66 -3.50
CA ALA A 181 -5.44 -23.04 -3.84
C ALA A 181 -4.85 -23.18 -5.25
N ASP A 182 -5.38 -22.46 -6.25
CA ASP A 182 -4.84 -22.43 -7.61
C ASP A 182 -3.43 -21.83 -7.66
N VAL A 183 -3.22 -20.68 -7.00
CA VAL A 183 -1.88 -20.06 -6.89
C VAL A 183 -0.88 -21.00 -6.22
N ALA A 184 -1.27 -21.68 -5.15
CA ALA A 184 -0.42 -22.66 -4.47
C ALA A 184 -0.10 -23.87 -5.37
N ALA A 185 -1.08 -24.38 -6.11
CA ALA A 185 -0.90 -25.51 -7.03
C ALA A 185 0.06 -25.15 -8.17
N ARG A 186 -0.08 -23.96 -8.78
CA ARG A 186 0.82 -23.48 -9.85
C ARG A 186 2.26 -23.32 -9.38
N ARG A 187 2.47 -22.88 -8.13
CA ARG A 187 3.81 -22.81 -7.52
C ARG A 187 4.42 -24.20 -7.28
N ALA A 188 3.59 -25.22 -7.04
CA ALA A 188 4.06 -26.58 -6.86
C ALA A 188 4.39 -27.28 -8.20
N SER A 189 3.65 -26.98 -9.27
CA SER A 189 3.88 -27.55 -10.60
C SER A 189 4.96 -26.84 -11.43
N GLY A 190 5.34 -25.62 -11.05
CA GLY A 190 6.40 -24.83 -11.70
C GLY A 190 7.81 -25.04 -11.14
N ARG A 191 8.00 -26.04 -10.28
CA ARG A 191 9.31 -26.55 -9.83
C ARG A 191 9.55 -27.92 -10.44
#